data_AF-A0A401KHA1-F1
#
_entry.id   AF-A0A401KHA1-F1
#
_cell.length_a   1.000
_cell.length_b   1.000
_cell.length_c   1.000
_cell.angle_alpha   90.00
_cell.angle_beta   90.00
_cell.angle_gamma   90.00
#
_symmetry.space_group_name_H-M   'P 1'
#
loop_
_entity.id
_entity.type
_entity.pdbx_description
1 polymer ?
#
loop_
_entity_poly.entity_id
_entity_poly.type
_entity_poly.pdbx_seq_one_letter_code
_entity_poly.pdbx_strand_id
1 'polypeptide(L)'
;MTRTYENALRLLETRRRRGRPRMSPSVQTEALPANFTSTVRGIPSLHGMSEWLQSLGHSETDVSRLNIVHVTGTKGKGSTCEFTRSILYAHGLRTGFPCKIGLYTSPHIQCIRERIQINNKPVTKNLFTKYFFEVWDTLMDPQVQNTDPKQQPPRYLQFLALLAFHTFIRENVDAAIFEVHHGGELDATNVIQNPVVTGITSLGLDHITQLGPTVESIAWHKSGIFKSSAPALSVPQEDRPAEVLHARAAEKNTSLTIVPLNPNLPTDSRVLSIPVQRLNCSLALELAKAFLEAKAPGHELESEDISTAVRDISLPGRFEIIEDADGQTQWFVDGAHNTLSLKKAAEWYSDLTKGSGLQKYRILIFSHFSKDRDGLALLECLAESLAERDALPDHVIFTTYIEREDEATKMDKGQEHYSCMDLQYPDSY
;
A
#
# COMPACT_ATOMS: atom_id res chain seq x y z
N MET A 1 -1.16 -26.17 -18.98
CA MET A 1 -0.11 -25.11 -19.01
C MET A 1 0.92 -25.43 -17.95
N THR A 2 2.21 -25.25 -18.20
CA THR A 2 3.26 -25.49 -17.19
C THR A 2 3.14 -24.47 -16.05
N ARG A 3 3.18 -24.93 -14.79
CA ARG A 3 3.03 -24.08 -13.60
C ARG A 3 4.35 -23.38 -13.24
N THR A 4 4.73 -22.36 -14.00
CA THR A 4 5.91 -21.53 -13.74
C THR A 4 5.52 -20.14 -13.23
N TYR A 5 6.46 -19.44 -12.60
CA TYR A 5 6.28 -18.08 -12.12
C TYR A 5 5.87 -17.12 -13.24
N GLU A 6 6.52 -17.21 -14.40
CA GLU A 6 6.26 -16.36 -15.57
C GLU A 6 4.85 -16.61 -16.12
N ASN A 7 4.38 -17.87 -16.11
CA ASN A 7 3.02 -18.19 -16.54
C ASN A 7 1.98 -17.70 -15.53
N ALA A 8 2.27 -17.76 -14.22
CA ALA A 8 1.42 -17.13 -13.21
C ALA A 8 1.26 -15.62 -13.46
N LEU A 9 2.36 -14.91 -13.77
CA LEU A 9 2.31 -13.48 -14.11
C LEU A 9 1.47 -13.21 -15.37
N ARG A 10 1.67 -14.00 -16.44
CA ARG A 10 0.89 -13.86 -17.67
C ARG A 10 -0.60 -14.06 -17.43
N LEU A 11 -0.98 -15.07 -16.64
CA LEU A 11 -2.37 -15.34 -16.28
C LEU A 11 -2.97 -14.21 -15.43
N LEU A 12 -2.23 -13.72 -14.44
CA LEU A 12 -2.63 -12.58 -13.62
C LEU A 12 -2.93 -11.35 -14.48
N GLU A 13 -2.07 -11.05 -15.46
CA GLU A 13 -2.24 -9.89 -16.33
C GLU A 13 -3.52 -9.97 -17.18
N THR A 14 -4.01 -11.18 -17.51
CA THR A 14 -5.31 -11.34 -18.17
C THR A 14 -6.49 -10.83 -17.33
N ARG A 15 -6.31 -10.65 -16.01
CA ARG A 15 -7.34 -10.12 -15.10
C ARG A 15 -7.32 -8.59 -15.03
N ARG A 16 -6.34 -7.93 -15.62
CA ARG A 16 -6.26 -6.46 -15.66
C ARG A 16 -7.28 -5.92 -16.66
N ARG A 17 -7.97 -4.84 -16.29
CA ARG A 17 -8.91 -4.18 -17.19
C ARG A 17 -8.11 -3.40 -18.25
N ARG A 18 -8.41 -3.64 -19.53
CA ARG A 18 -7.85 -2.89 -20.66
C ARG A 18 -8.50 -1.52 -20.87
N GLY A 19 -9.59 -1.23 -20.16
CA GLY A 19 -10.31 0.05 -20.22
C GLY A 19 -11.38 0.17 -19.13
N ARG A 20 -11.84 1.41 -18.88
CA ARG A 20 -12.87 1.71 -17.88
C ARG A 20 -14.26 1.27 -18.37
N PRO A 21 -15.17 0.78 -17.50
CA PRO A 21 -16.53 0.45 -17.90
C PRO A 21 -17.24 1.67 -18.51
N ARG A 22 -17.91 1.48 -19.65
CA ARG A 22 -18.90 2.44 -20.17
C ARG A 22 -20.19 2.30 -19.37
N MET A 23 -20.97 3.38 -19.26
CA MET A 23 -22.20 3.43 -18.47
C MET A 23 -23.11 2.21 -18.71
N SER A 24 -23.53 1.57 -17.63
CA SER A 24 -24.60 0.56 -17.58
C SER A 24 -25.36 0.75 -16.26
N PRO A 25 -26.65 0.34 -16.18
CA PRO A 25 -27.61 0.88 -15.21
C PRO A 25 -27.19 0.63 -13.76
N SER A 26 -27.48 1.61 -12.91
CA SER A 26 -27.28 1.62 -11.47
C SER A 26 -27.72 0.30 -10.81
N VAL A 27 -26.79 -0.37 -10.12
CA VAL A 27 -27.15 -1.28 -9.04
C VAL A 27 -27.55 -0.38 -7.87
N GLN A 28 -28.82 -0.40 -7.48
CA GLN A 28 -29.28 0.28 -6.28
C GLN A 28 -28.70 -0.47 -5.07
N THR A 29 -27.70 0.12 -4.41
CA THR A 29 -27.30 -0.24 -3.06
C THR A 29 -28.26 0.41 -2.06
N GLU A 30 -28.75 -0.38 -1.11
CA GLU A 30 -29.69 0.06 -0.06
C GLU A 30 -29.12 1.22 0.78
N ALA A 31 -30.00 2.19 1.04
CA ALA A 31 -29.94 3.28 2.03
C ALA A 31 -28.58 3.99 2.23
N LEU A 32 -28.21 4.87 1.30
CA LEU A 32 -27.25 5.96 1.57
C LEU A 32 -27.98 7.11 2.28
N PRO A 33 -27.33 7.84 3.22
CA PRO A 33 -27.87 9.10 3.72
C PRO A 33 -28.05 10.09 2.56
N ALA A 34 -29.12 10.89 2.61
CA ALA A 34 -29.66 11.69 1.49
C ALA A 34 -28.67 12.66 0.80
N ASN A 35 -27.47 12.86 1.35
CA ASN A 35 -26.43 13.74 0.81
C ASN A 35 -25.24 13.01 0.16
N PHE A 36 -25.19 11.68 0.14
CA PHE A 36 -24.12 10.91 -0.48
C PHE A 36 -24.64 10.08 -1.64
N THR A 37 -24.46 10.57 -2.87
CA THR A 37 -24.76 9.79 -4.08
C THR A 37 -23.58 8.85 -4.35
N SER A 38 -23.77 7.53 -4.23
CA SER A 38 -22.75 6.58 -4.66
C SER A 38 -22.58 6.70 -6.17
N THR A 39 -21.47 7.27 -6.62
CA THR A 39 -21.09 7.33 -8.03
C THR A 39 -20.42 6.05 -8.50
N VAL A 40 -20.67 4.92 -7.83
CA VAL A 40 -20.04 3.64 -8.12
C VAL A 40 -20.51 3.15 -9.49
N ARG A 41 -19.64 3.31 -10.48
CA ARG A 41 -19.87 2.82 -11.84
C ARG A 41 -19.48 1.34 -11.91
N GLY A 42 -20.48 0.46 -12.02
CA GLY A 42 -20.29 -0.98 -12.16
C GLY A 42 -20.26 -1.73 -10.83
N ILE A 43 -19.77 -2.98 -10.86
CA ILE A 43 -19.71 -3.87 -9.69
C ILE A 43 -18.55 -3.43 -8.75
N PRO A 44 -18.81 -3.21 -7.45
CA PRO A 44 -17.79 -2.91 -6.44
C PRO A 44 -16.67 -3.96 -6.37
N SER A 45 -15.45 -3.56 -6.01
CA SER A 45 -14.32 -4.48 -5.82
C SER A 45 -14.50 -5.43 -4.62
N LEU A 46 -15.36 -5.07 -3.67
CA LEU A 46 -15.72 -5.95 -2.54
C LEU A 46 -16.59 -7.14 -2.97
N HIS A 47 -17.37 -7.00 -4.04
CA HIS A 47 -18.32 -8.03 -4.46
C HIS A 47 -17.59 -9.32 -4.88
N GLY A 48 -18.05 -10.46 -4.35
CA GLY A 48 -17.50 -11.79 -4.61
C GLY A 48 -16.34 -12.18 -3.69
N MET A 49 -15.75 -11.24 -2.93
CA MET A 49 -14.57 -11.52 -2.12
C MET A 49 -14.82 -12.58 -1.04
N SER A 50 -15.98 -12.54 -0.38
CA SER A 50 -16.34 -13.51 0.66
C SER A 50 -16.56 -14.90 0.07
N GLU A 51 -17.28 -14.97 -1.04
CA GLU A 51 -17.62 -16.21 -1.74
C GLU A 51 -16.37 -16.87 -2.35
N TRP A 52 -15.42 -16.07 -2.88
CA TRP A 52 -14.13 -16.59 -3.35
C TRP A 52 -13.27 -17.09 -2.21
N LEU A 53 -13.23 -16.41 -1.06
CA LEU A 53 -12.52 -16.92 0.12
C LEU A 53 -13.11 -18.26 0.59
N GLN A 54 -14.44 -18.37 0.65
CA GLN A 54 -15.11 -19.63 0.98
C GLN A 54 -14.79 -20.74 -0.03
N SER A 55 -14.78 -20.41 -1.33
CA SER A 55 -14.42 -21.35 -2.40
C SER A 55 -12.97 -21.84 -2.28
N LEU A 56 -12.07 -20.98 -1.79
CA LEU A 56 -10.68 -21.33 -1.46
C LEU A 56 -10.54 -22.13 -0.16
N GLY A 57 -11.65 -22.44 0.51
CA GLY A 57 -11.68 -23.17 1.78
C GLY A 57 -11.41 -22.30 3.01
N HIS A 58 -11.49 -20.97 2.88
CA HIS A 58 -11.22 -20.02 3.96
C HIS A 58 -12.52 -19.44 4.52
N SER A 59 -12.81 -19.74 5.79
CA SER A 59 -13.93 -19.15 6.52
C SER A 59 -13.62 -17.73 7.00
N GLU A 60 -14.64 -17.00 7.44
CA GLU A 60 -14.44 -15.71 8.12
C GLU A 60 -13.55 -15.84 9.37
N THR A 61 -13.63 -16.98 10.07
CA THR A 61 -12.78 -17.27 11.23
C THR A 61 -11.32 -17.45 10.82
N ASP A 62 -11.03 -18.08 9.67
CA ASP A 62 -9.67 -18.18 9.14
C ASP A 62 -9.07 -16.81 8.85
N VAL A 63 -9.84 -15.92 8.21
CA VAL A 63 -9.42 -14.55 7.94
C VAL A 63 -9.19 -13.78 9.25
N SER A 64 -10.08 -13.95 10.23
CA SER A 64 -9.98 -13.27 11.53
C SER A 64 -8.77 -13.75 12.35
N ARG A 65 -8.34 -15.01 12.17
CA ARG A 65 -7.13 -15.57 12.80
C ARG A 65 -5.83 -14.93 12.31
N LEU A 66 -5.84 -14.21 11.19
CA LEU A 66 -4.69 -13.44 10.71
C LEU A 66 -4.39 -12.19 11.55
N ASN A 67 -5.25 -11.84 12.51
CA ASN A 67 -5.08 -10.70 13.41
C ASN A 67 -4.75 -9.40 12.64
N ILE A 68 -5.70 -8.95 11.82
CA ILE A 68 -5.39 -7.99 10.76
C ILE A 68 -5.33 -6.55 11.27
N VAL A 69 -4.25 -5.83 10.96
CA VAL A 69 -4.19 -4.37 10.99
C VAL A 69 -4.58 -3.85 9.60
N HIS A 70 -5.65 -3.06 9.52
CA HIS A 70 -6.20 -2.61 8.23
C HIS A 70 -6.03 -1.10 8.04
N VAL A 71 -5.30 -0.69 7.01
CA VAL A 71 -4.88 0.71 6.85
C VAL A 71 -5.34 1.30 5.52
N THR A 72 -5.95 2.49 5.59
CA THR A 72 -6.28 3.32 4.43
C THR A 72 -5.82 4.77 4.61
N GLY A 73 -6.17 5.62 3.65
CA GLY A 73 -5.79 7.03 3.55
C GLY A 73 -5.35 7.43 2.15
N THR A 74 -5.11 8.72 1.93
CA THR A 74 -4.70 9.22 0.61
C THR A 74 -3.18 9.19 0.48
N LYS A 75 -2.46 9.64 1.50
CA LYS A 75 -0.99 9.61 1.58
C LYS A 75 -0.54 8.95 2.87
N GLY A 76 0.54 8.17 2.79
CA GLY A 76 1.13 7.53 3.97
C GLY A 76 0.74 6.08 4.22
N LYS A 77 -0.30 5.53 3.55
CA LYS A 77 -0.75 4.13 3.71
C LYS A 77 0.38 3.10 3.76
N GLY A 78 1.08 2.91 2.64
CA GLY A 78 2.20 1.97 2.55
C GLY A 78 3.30 2.23 3.57
N SER A 79 3.67 3.50 3.81
CA SER A 79 4.68 3.83 4.84
C SER A 79 4.21 3.49 6.25
N THR A 80 2.96 3.77 6.61
CA THR A 80 2.37 3.37 7.89
C THR A 80 2.32 1.85 8.01
N CYS A 81 1.92 1.13 6.97
CA CYS A 81 1.95 -0.34 6.99
C CYS A 81 3.36 -0.90 7.23
N GLU A 82 4.38 -0.35 6.55
CA GLU A 82 5.78 -0.74 6.73
C GLU A 82 6.30 -0.39 8.13
N PHE A 83 5.98 0.79 8.67
CA PHE A 83 6.31 1.15 10.05
C PHE A 83 5.65 0.19 11.03
N THR A 84 4.36 -0.11 10.89
CA THR A 84 3.65 -1.05 11.78
C THR A 84 4.30 -2.43 11.71
N ARG A 85 4.62 -2.90 10.50
CA ARG A 85 5.32 -4.18 10.30
C ARG A 85 6.68 -4.16 10.98
N SER A 86 7.46 -3.10 10.81
CA SER A 86 8.81 -2.98 11.36
C SER A 86 8.79 -2.94 12.89
N ILE A 87 7.86 -2.19 13.49
CA ILE A 87 7.68 -2.10 14.95
C ILE A 87 7.28 -3.45 15.53
N LEU A 88 6.25 -4.10 14.95
CA LEU A 88 5.83 -5.42 15.41
C LEU A 88 6.91 -6.48 15.20
N TYR A 89 7.72 -6.36 14.14
CA TYR A 89 8.83 -7.28 13.89
C TYR A 89 9.94 -7.12 14.94
N ALA A 90 10.35 -5.89 15.24
CA ALA A 90 11.35 -5.61 16.27
C ALA A 90 10.89 -6.11 17.65
N HIS A 91 9.62 -5.86 18.00
CA HIS A 91 9.00 -6.38 19.21
C HIS A 91 8.96 -7.92 19.24
N GLY A 92 8.66 -8.56 18.10
CA GLY A 92 8.68 -10.01 17.93
C GLY A 92 10.07 -10.62 18.08
N LEU A 93 11.13 -9.95 17.61
CA LEU A 93 12.51 -10.38 17.82
C LEU A 93 12.88 -10.38 19.32
N ARG A 94 12.38 -9.40 20.08
CA ARG A 94 12.64 -9.27 21.52
C ARG A 94 11.80 -10.22 22.38
N THR A 95 10.51 -10.37 22.05
CA THR A 95 9.54 -11.04 22.93
C THR A 95 9.06 -12.40 22.41
N GLY A 96 9.37 -12.75 21.17
CA GLY A 96 8.92 -13.98 20.50
C GLY A 96 7.55 -13.90 19.84
N PHE A 97 6.82 -12.78 19.96
CA PHE A 97 5.52 -12.58 19.32
C PHE A 97 5.33 -11.14 18.83
N PRO A 98 4.76 -10.91 17.63
CA PRO A 98 4.45 -11.89 16.61
C PRO A 98 5.72 -12.44 15.93
N CYS A 99 5.75 -13.73 15.60
CA CYS A 99 6.90 -14.39 14.98
C CYS A 99 6.87 -14.28 13.46
N LYS A 100 5.68 -14.41 12.85
CA LYS A 100 5.48 -14.31 11.41
C LYS A 100 4.48 -13.20 11.09
N ILE A 101 4.95 -12.16 10.42
CA ILE A 101 4.15 -10.98 10.05
C ILE A 101 3.97 -10.94 8.54
N GLY A 102 2.72 -11.04 8.08
CA GLY A 102 2.34 -10.81 6.70
C GLY A 102 2.14 -9.32 6.40
N LEU A 103 2.61 -8.86 5.25
CA LEU A 103 2.37 -7.49 4.78
C LEU A 103 1.83 -7.52 3.35
N TYR A 104 0.66 -6.92 3.15
CA TYR A 104 0.05 -6.70 1.85
C TYR A 104 0.00 -5.22 1.49
N THR A 105 0.74 -4.83 0.44
CA THR A 105 0.87 -3.42 0.01
C THR A 105 0.67 -3.23 -1.49
N SER A 106 0.42 -1.98 -1.89
CA SER A 106 0.23 -1.61 -3.30
C SER A 106 0.57 -0.15 -3.60
N PRO A 107 1.14 0.17 -4.78
CA PRO A 107 1.71 -0.75 -5.78
C PRO A 107 3.08 -1.30 -5.38
N HIS A 108 3.60 -2.26 -6.14
CA HIS A 108 5.02 -2.63 -6.09
C HIS A 108 5.87 -1.62 -6.87
N ILE A 109 7.17 -1.59 -6.58
CA ILE A 109 8.18 -0.78 -7.26
C ILE A 109 8.89 -1.60 -8.34
N GLN A 110 9.45 -2.77 -7.98
CA GLN A 110 10.28 -3.56 -8.93
C GLN A 110 9.61 -4.86 -9.34
N CYS A 111 9.01 -5.60 -8.40
CA CYS A 111 8.42 -6.91 -8.65
C CYS A 111 7.08 -7.12 -7.93
N ILE A 112 6.18 -7.91 -8.55
CA ILE A 112 4.84 -8.16 -8.01
C ILE A 112 4.84 -8.75 -6.61
N ARG A 113 5.88 -9.49 -6.24
CA ARG A 113 6.00 -10.20 -4.95
C ARG A 113 6.16 -9.22 -3.79
N GLU A 114 6.63 -8.00 -4.03
CA GLU A 114 6.69 -6.93 -3.00
C GLU A 114 5.32 -6.63 -2.39
N ARG A 115 4.24 -6.93 -3.12
CA ARG A 115 2.88 -6.78 -2.60
C ARG A 115 2.53 -7.81 -1.54
N ILE A 116 3.24 -8.94 -1.45
CA ILE A 116 2.94 -10.03 -0.51
C ILE A 116 4.25 -10.42 0.17
N GLN A 117 4.47 -9.91 1.37
CA GLN A 117 5.69 -10.15 2.12
C GLN A 117 5.41 -10.92 3.40
N ILE A 118 6.41 -11.68 3.85
CA ILE A 118 6.45 -12.30 5.17
C ILE A 118 7.77 -11.92 5.82
N ASN A 119 7.71 -11.32 7.02
CA ASN A 119 8.90 -10.88 7.77
C ASN A 119 9.86 -10.00 6.94
N ASN A 120 9.31 -8.96 6.30
CA ASN A 120 10.05 -7.98 5.48
C ASN A 120 10.70 -8.55 4.20
N LYS A 121 10.28 -9.74 3.76
CA LYS A 121 10.76 -10.35 2.52
C LYS A 121 9.57 -10.66 1.61
N PRO A 122 9.59 -10.21 0.34
CA PRO A 122 8.69 -10.72 -0.67
C PRO A 122 8.68 -12.25 -0.66
N VAL A 123 7.51 -12.87 -0.77
CA VAL A 123 7.41 -14.34 -0.89
C VAL A 123 8.29 -14.83 -2.04
N THR A 124 8.92 -16.00 -1.91
CA THR A 124 9.79 -16.55 -2.97
C THR A 124 9.00 -16.80 -4.26
N LYS A 125 9.69 -16.87 -5.41
CA LYS A 125 9.02 -17.20 -6.68
C LYS A 125 8.27 -18.53 -6.60
N ASN A 126 8.86 -19.51 -5.92
CA ASN A 126 8.25 -20.83 -5.71
C ASN A 126 6.97 -20.74 -4.89
N LEU A 127 7.01 -20.01 -3.76
CA LEU A 127 5.85 -19.87 -2.89
C LEU A 127 4.73 -19.08 -3.56
N PHE A 128 5.08 -17.99 -4.25
CA PHE A 128 4.13 -17.23 -5.06
C PHE A 128 3.48 -18.11 -6.12
N THR A 129 4.28 -18.88 -6.88
CA THR A 129 3.76 -19.75 -7.96
C THR A 129 2.84 -20.82 -7.42
N LYS A 130 3.23 -21.48 -6.32
CA LYS A 130 2.42 -22.50 -5.65
C LYS A 130 1.05 -21.94 -5.28
N TYR A 131 1.01 -20.87 -4.48
CA TYR A 131 -0.25 -20.29 -4.01
C TYR A 131 -1.03 -19.60 -5.12
N PHE A 132 -0.36 -19.05 -6.12
CA PHE A 132 -1.03 -18.52 -7.31
C PHE A 132 -1.86 -19.60 -8.00
N PHE A 133 -1.28 -20.77 -8.26
CA PHE A 133 -2.01 -21.85 -8.95
C PHE A 133 -3.05 -22.52 -8.03
N GLU A 134 -2.81 -22.61 -6.72
CA GLU A 134 -3.87 -23.03 -5.76
C GLU A 134 -5.09 -22.09 -5.88
N VAL A 135 -4.89 -20.77 -5.90
CA VAL A 135 -5.99 -19.80 -6.04
C VAL A 135 -6.60 -19.79 -7.45
N TRP A 136 -5.75 -19.81 -8.48
CA TRP A 136 -6.18 -19.74 -9.87
C TRP A 136 -7.03 -20.95 -10.25
N ASP A 137 -6.55 -22.16 -9.96
CA ASP A 137 -7.22 -23.38 -10.39
C ASP A 137 -8.60 -23.51 -9.70
N THR A 138 -8.70 -23.14 -8.43
CA THR A 138 -9.98 -23.14 -7.69
C THR A 138 -10.96 -22.11 -8.26
N LEU A 139 -10.54 -20.85 -8.45
CA LEU A 139 -11.48 -19.79 -8.84
C LEU A 139 -11.77 -19.74 -10.34
N MET A 140 -10.92 -20.36 -11.16
CA MET A 140 -11.15 -20.48 -12.59
C MET A 140 -11.84 -21.80 -12.99
N ASP A 141 -12.13 -22.69 -12.04
CA ASP A 141 -12.88 -23.92 -12.29
C ASP A 141 -14.29 -23.58 -12.83
N PRO A 142 -14.71 -24.12 -13.99
CA PRO A 142 -16.05 -23.92 -14.52
C PRO A 142 -17.17 -24.27 -13.54
N GLN A 143 -16.98 -25.25 -12.66
CA GLN A 143 -17.98 -25.61 -11.65
C GLN A 143 -18.17 -24.49 -10.62
N VAL A 144 -17.10 -23.80 -10.24
CA VAL A 144 -17.15 -22.63 -9.35
C VAL A 144 -17.72 -21.42 -10.08
N GLN A 145 -17.41 -21.24 -11.37
CA GLN A 145 -17.93 -20.12 -12.16
C GLN A 145 -19.42 -20.25 -12.54
N ASN A 146 -19.97 -21.46 -12.55
CA ASN A 146 -21.35 -21.71 -12.94
C ASN A 146 -22.37 -21.61 -11.78
N THR A 147 -21.92 -21.37 -10.55
CA THR A 147 -22.81 -21.28 -9.36
C THR A 147 -23.64 -19.99 -9.35
N ASP A 148 -23.11 -18.90 -9.90
CA ASP A 148 -23.86 -17.66 -10.17
C ASP A 148 -23.36 -17.02 -11.48
N PRO A 149 -24.18 -16.97 -12.55
CA PRO A 149 -23.83 -16.31 -13.81
C PRO A 149 -23.44 -14.82 -13.66
N LYS A 150 -23.78 -14.18 -12.53
CA LYS A 150 -23.39 -12.80 -12.20
C LYS A 150 -22.01 -12.71 -11.52
N GLN A 151 -21.48 -13.80 -10.96
CA GLN A 151 -20.14 -13.82 -10.35
C GLN A 151 -19.07 -13.94 -11.43
N GLN A 152 -18.59 -12.80 -11.90
CA GLN A 152 -17.42 -12.75 -12.76
C GLN A 152 -16.16 -13.13 -11.98
N PRO A 153 -15.16 -13.75 -12.60
CA PRO A 153 -13.88 -14.05 -11.94
C PRO A 153 -13.22 -12.80 -11.33
N PRO A 154 -12.45 -12.95 -10.23
CA PRO A 154 -11.79 -11.83 -9.57
C PRO A 154 -10.88 -11.06 -10.55
N ARG A 155 -10.96 -9.73 -10.47
CA ARG A 155 -10.10 -8.82 -11.23
C ARG A 155 -8.71 -8.74 -10.61
N TYR A 156 -7.77 -8.14 -11.33
CA TYR A 156 -6.35 -8.07 -10.95
C TYR A 156 -6.07 -7.82 -9.45
N LEU A 157 -6.61 -6.73 -8.88
CA LEU A 157 -6.38 -6.38 -7.47
C LEU A 157 -7.18 -7.26 -6.48
N GLN A 158 -8.38 -7.72 -6.86
CA GLN A 158 -9.15 -8.69 -6.08
C GLN A 158 -8.39 -10.01 -5.98
N PHE A 159 -7.88 -10.51 -7.11
CA PHE A 159 -7.08 -11.73 -7.16
C PHE A 159 -5.82 -11.62 -6.28
N LEU A 160 -5.10 -10.50 -6.35
CA LEU A 160 -3.93 -10.28 -5.50
C LEU A 160 -4.27 -10.23 -4.01
N ALA A 161 -5.40 -9.65 -3.62
CA ALA A 161 -5.86 -9.65 -2.24
C ALA A 161 -6.21 -11.08 -1.79
N LEU A 162 -6.94 -11.85 -2.61
CA LEU A 162 -7.23 -13.27 -2.34
C LEU A 162 -5.96 -14.10 -2.22
N LEU A 163 -4.98 -13.87 -3.10
CA LEU A 163 -3.68 -14.54 -3.04
C LEU A 163 -2.94 -14.19 -1.74
N ALA A 164 -3.00 -12.94 -1.29
CA ALA A 164 -2.41 -12.53 -0.02
C ALA A 164 -3.09 -13.22 1.17
N PHE A 165 -4.42 -13.20 1.25
CA PHE A 165 -5.17 -13.93 2.29
C PHE A 165 -4.81 -15.42 2.29
N HIS A 166 -4.87 -16.06 1.12
CA HIS A 166 -4.56 -17.48 1.00
C HIS A 166 -3.12 -17.77 1.42
N THR A 167 -2.15 -16.97 0.99
CA THR A 167 -0.74 -17.10 1.39
C THR A 167 -0.60 -16.99 2.90
N PHE A 168 -1.15 -15.93 3.51
CA PHE A 168 -0.98 -15.67 4.94
C PHE A 168 -1.66 -16.71 5.82
N ILE A 169 -2.82 -17.25 5.42
CA ILE A 169 -3.49 -18.35 6.12
C ILE A 169 -2.63 -19.61 6.02
N ARG A 170 -2.16 -19.97 4.82
CA ARG A 170 -1.36 -21.19 4.59
C ARG A 170 0.00 -21.15 5.28
N GLU A 171 0.55 -19.95 5.42
CA GLU A 171 1.80 -19.71 6.13
C GLU A 171 1.61 -19.52 7.64
N ASN A 172 0.38 -19.53 8.16
CA ASN A 172 0.08 -19.31 9.58
C ASN A 172 0.77 -18.05 10.13
N VAL A 173 0.56 -16.90 9.48
CA VAL A 173 1.08 -15.63 10.01
C VAL A 173 0.35 -15.27 11.32
N ASP A 174 1.08 -14.73 12.28
CA ASP A 174 0.57 -14.31 13.59
C ASP A 174 -0.11 -12.94 13.53
N ALA A 175 0.35 -12.09 12.60
CA ALA A 175 -0.16 -10.76 12.35
C ALA A 175 -0.14 -10.50 10.84
N ALA A 176 -1.19 -9.88 10.30
CA ALA A 176 -1.21 -9.46 8.91
C ALA A 176 -1.57 -7.98 8.81
N ILE A 177 -0.82 -7.24 7.99
CA ILE A 177 -1.03 -5.81 7.78
C ILE A 177 -1.50 -5.63 6.34
N PHE A 178 -2.71 -5.09 6.17
CA PHE A 178 -3.33 -4.90 4.87
C PHE A 178 -3.44 -3.40 4.54
N GLU A 179 -2.79 -3.00 3.45
CA GLU A 179 -3.06 -1.73 2.79
C GLU A 179 -4.29 -1.86 1.87
N VAL A 180 -5.23 -0.93 2.03
CA VAL A 180 -6.37 -0.74 1.13
C VAL A 180 -5.89 -0.22 -0.24
N HIS A 181 -6.41 -0.77 -1.35
CA HIS A 181 -6.04 -0.32 -2.70
C HIS A 181 -6.53 1.10 -2.97
N HIS A 182 -7.85 1.32 -2.84
CA HIS A 182 -8.46 2.64 -3.01
C HIS A 182 -9.75 2.77 -2.20
N GLY A 183 -10.02 3.97 -1.67
CA GLY A 183 -11.20 4.19 -0.84
C GLY A 183 -11.14 3.40 0.47
N GLY A 184 -12.13 2.53 0.71
CA GLY A 184 -12.27 1.72 1.93
C GLY A 184 -13.52 0.86 1.88
N GLU A 185 -14.71 1.49 1.97
CA GLU A 185 -16.04 0.85 2.04
C GLU A 185 -16.23 -0.26 1.00
N LEU A 186 -15.82 -0.01 -0.24
CA LEU A 186 -16.05 -0.88 -1.40
C LEU A 186 -14.77 -1.53 -1.95
N ASP A 187 -13.67 -1.42 -1.19
CA ASP A 187 -12.40 -2.00 -1.56
C ASP A 187 -12.43 -3.54 -1.37
N ALA A 188 -11.65 -4.26 -2.17
CA ALA A 188 -11.56 -5.71 -2.08
C ALA A 188 -11.09 -6.19 -0.70
N THR A 189 -10.20 -5.44 -0.06
CA THR A 189 -9.68 -5.77 1.28
C THR A 189 -10.72 -5.59 2.37
N ASN A 190 -11.82 -4.83 2.16
CA ASN A 190 -12.86 -4.62 3.17
C ASN A 190 -13.76 -5.84 3.42
N VAL A 191 -13.43 -6.99 2.81
CA VAL A 191 -13.96 -8.30 3.19
C VAL A 191 -13.58 -8.69 4.63
N ILE A 192 -12.52 -8.08 5.17
CA ILE A 192 -12.09 -8.22 6.57
C ILE A 192 -13.20 -7.73 7.51
N GLN A 193 -13.90 -8.62 8.20
CA GLN A 193 -14.97 -8.24 9.14
C GLN A 193 -14.46 -7.96 10.56
N ASN A 194 -13.40 -8.65 10.99
CA ASN A 194 -12.86 -8.55 12.34
C ASN A 194 -11.36 -8.18 12.28
N PRO A 195 -11.01 -6.95 11.87
CA PRO A 195 -9.65 -6.46 12.07
C PRO A 195 -9.36 -6.37 13.57
N VAL A 196 -8.09 -6.25 13.95
CA VAL A 196 -7.67 -5.96 15.33
C VAL A 196 -7.70 -4.46 15.58
N VAL A 197 -7.32 -3.68 14.58
CA VAL A 197 -7.34 -2.22 14.61
C VAL A 197 -7.39 -1.69 13.18
N THR A 198 -8.06 -0.57 12.98
CA THR A 198 -8.11 0.14 11.69
C THR A 198 -7.40 1.48 11.76
N GLY A 199 -6.71 1.86 10.68
CA GLY A 199 -5.91 3.09 10.62
C GLY A 199 -6.22 3.93 9.39
N ILE A 200 -6.41 5.25 9.58
CA ILE A 200 -6.54 6.23 8.49
C ILE A 200 -5.37 7.20 8.51
N THR A 201 -4.54 7.11 7.48
CA THR A 201 -3.47 8.07 7.18
C THR A 201 -4.04 9.36 6.57
N SER A 202 -3.19 10.34 6.28
CA SER A 202 -3.65 11.67 5.83
C SER A 202 -4.61 11.60 4.64
N LEU A 203 -5.72 12.33 4.77
CA LEU A 203 -6.73 12.47 3.73
C LEU A 203 -6.40 13.67 2.84
N GLY A 204 -6.78 13.54 1.57
CA GLY A 204 -6.64 14.58 0.57
C GLY A 204 -7.34 14.15 -0.71
N LEU A 205 -7.52 15.10 -1.63
CA LEU A 205 -8.16 14.84 -2.92
C LEU A 205 -7.35 13.81 -3.72
N ASP A 206 -7.99 12.69 -4.03
CA ASP A 206 -7.47 11.63 -4.88
C ASP A 206 -8.63 10.78 -5.40
N HIS A 207 -8.47 10.19 -6.58
CA HIS A 207 -9.49 9.34 -7.20
C HIS A 207 -10.91 9.96 -7.23
N ILE A 208 -11.00 11.26 -7.51
CA ILE A 208 -12.24 12.07 -7.54
C ILE A 208 -13.40 11.35 -8.24
N THR A 209 -13.10 10.72 -9.37
CA THR A 209 -14.13 10.03 -10.18
C THR A 209 -14.68 8.75 -9.57
N GLN A 210 -14.02 8.16 -8.57
CA GLN A 210 -14.44 6.94 -7.87
C GLN A 210 -14.93 7.23 -6.44
N LEU A 211 -14.29 8.17 -5.75
CA LEU A 211 -14.52 8.43 -4.32
C LEU A 211 -15.37 9.67 -4.06
N GLY A 212 -15.61 10.48 -5.11
CA GLY A 212 -16.37 11.72 -5.02
C GLY A 212 -15.47 12.97 -5.07
N PRO A 213 -16.09 14.14 -5.27
CA PRO A 213 -15.37 15.37 -5.58
C PRO A 213 -14.76 16.09 -4.37
N THR A 214 -15.02 15.63 -3.15
CA THR A 214 -14.61 16.35 -1.94
C THR A 214 -13.84 15.46 -0.97
N VAL A 215 -13.06 16.06 -0.07
CA VAL A 215 -12.30 15.31 0.93
C VAL A 215 -13.24 14.61 1.92
N GLU A 216 -14.43 15.15 2.17
CA GLU A 216 -15.51 14.55 2.96
C GLU A 216 -16.03 13.25 2.32
N SER A 217 -16.24 13.24 1.00
CA SER A 217 -16.62 12.00 0.27
C SER A 217 -15.53 10.94 0.32
N ILE A 218 -14.27 11.38 0.27
CA ILE A 218 -13.11 10.51 0.44
C ILE A 218 -13.02 9.97 1.87
N ALA A 219 -13.29 10.81 2.88
CA ALA A 219 -13.34 10.42 4.29
C ALA A 219 -14.43 9.39 4.57
N TRP A 220 -15.63 9.58 4.01
CA TRP A 220 -16.74 8.63 4.11
C TRP A 220 -16.35 7.25 3.54
N HIS A 221 -15.79 7.24 2.33
CA HIS A 221 -15.34 6.00 1.71
C HIS A 221 -14.24 5.33 2.52
N LYS A 222 -13.24 6.08 3.00
CA LYS A 222 -12.09 5.53 3.71
C LYS A 222 -12.46 5.00 5.10
N SER A 223 -13.30 5.71 5.84
CA SER A 223 -13.86 5.23 7.11
C SER A 223 -14.77 4.01 6.98
N GLY A 224 -15.08 3.54 5.77
CA GLY A 224 -15.78 2.28 5.55
C GLY A 224 -15.05 1.02 6.01
N ILE A 225 -13.75 1.13 6.33
CA ILE A 225 -13.00 0.04 6.98
C ILE A 225 -13.25 -0.04 8.49
N PHE A 226 -13.91 0.95 9.10
CA PHE A 226 -14.24 0.89 10.52
C PHE A 226 -15.22 -0.25 10.78
N LYS A 227 -14.93 -1.04 11.81
CA LYS A 227 -15.73 -2.20 12.23
C LYS A 227 -15.99 -2.10 13.73
N SER A 228 -17.17 -2.53 14.19
CA SER A 228 -17.54 -2.54 15.60
C SER A 228 -16.67 -3.43 16.47
N SER A 229 -15.98 -4.40 15.85
CA SER A 229 -15.08 -5.35 16.50
C SER A 229 -13.72 -4.77 16.91
N ALA A 230 -13.36 -3.58 16.43
CA ALA A 230 -12.02 -3.03 16.64
C ALA A 230 -11.98 -1.50 16.70
N PRO A 231 -11.05 -0.93 17.49
CA PRO A 231 -10.84 0.51 17.52
C PRO A 231 -10.40 1.06 16.16
N ALA A 232 -10.78 2.32 15.90
CA ALA A 232 -10.34 3.09 14.76
C ALA A 232 -9.34 4.18 15.19
N LEU A 233 -8.25 4.30 14.43
CA LEU A 233 -7.24 5.33 14.62
C LEU A 233 -7.15 6.20 13.35
N SER A 234 -6.93 7.50 13.52
CA SER A 234 -6.63 8.40 12.40
C SER A 234 -5.57 9.40 12.81
N VAL A 235 -4.71 9.81 11.87
CA VAL A 235 -3.95 11.06 12.06
C VAL A 235 -4.92 12.27 12.10
N PRO A 236 -4.50 13.44 12.63
CA PRO A 236 -5.27 14.66 12.52
C PRO A 236 -5.64 14.96 11.08
N GLN A 237 -6.89 15.37 10.88
CA GLN A 237 -7.44 15.81 9.60
C GLN A 237 -7.94 17.24 9.77
N GLU A 238 -8.26 17.90 8.65
CA GLU A 238 -9.04 19.14 8.68
C GLU A 238 -10.43 18.88 9.28
N ASP A 239 -11.07 19.94 9.78
CA ASP A 239 -12.32 19.87 10.55
C ASP A 239 -13.41 19.06 9.85
N ARG A 240 -13.69 19.34 8.57
CA ARG A 240 -14.78 18.68 7.84
C ARG A 240 -14.54 17.17 7.60
N PRO A 241 -13.38 16.72 7.09
CA PRO A 241 -13.08 15.30 7.06
C PRO A 241 -13.10 14.64 8.44
N ALA A 242 -12.60 15.32 9.49
CA ALA A 242 -12.61 14.81 10.85
C ALA A 242 -14.04 14.57 11.37
N GLU A 243 -14.97 15.51 11.14
CA GLU A 243 -16.39 15.36 11.45
C GLU A 243 -17.00 14.11 10.78
N VAL A 244 -16.67 13.86 9.51
CA VAL A 244 -17.10 12.65 8.80
C VAL A 244 -16.53 11.40 9.45
N LEU A 245 -15.25 11.39 9.83
CA LEU A 245 -14.66 10.23 10.50
C LEU A 245 -15.36 9.94 11.83
N HIS A 246 -15.66 10.97 12.64
CA HIS A 246 -16.40 10.81 13.90
C HIS A 246 -17.82 10.28 13.68
N ALA A 247 -18.56 10.84 12.72
CA ALA A 247 -19.90 10.37 12.37
C ALA A 247 -19.89 8.90 11.93
N ARG A 248 -18.86 8.50 11.18
CA ARG A 248 -18.69 7.13 10.67
C ARG A 248 -18.27 6.14 11.74
N ALA A 249 -17.43 6.55 12.69
CA ALA A 249 -17.12 5.75 13.85
C ALA A 249 -18.37 5.49 14.70
N ALA A 250 -19.21 6.51 14.91
CA ALA A 250 -20.49 6.38 15.59
C ALA A 250 -21.45 5.45 14.82
N GLU A 251 -21.59 5.61 13.51
CA GLU A 251 -22.42 4.73 12.65
C GLU A 251 -21.99 3.26 12.74
N LYS A 252 -20.67 3.01 12.73
CA LYS A 252 -20.09 1.66 12.78
C LYS A 252 -19.93 1.13 14.21
N ASN A 253 -20.41 1.86 15.23
CA ASN A 253 -20.32 1.52 16.65
C ASN A 253 -18.89 1.19 17.10
N THR A 254 -17.92 2.05 16.77
CA THR A 254 -16.52 1.93 17.20
C THR A 254 -15.98 3.25 17.76
N SER A 255 -14.92 3.15 18.56
CA SER A 255 -14.18 4.32 19.03
C SER A 255 -13.26 4.85 17.92
N LEU A 256 -13.13 6.17 17.83
CA LEU A 256 -12.15 6.85 16.99
C LEU A 256 -11.18 7.62 17.86
N THR A 257 -9.89 7.31 17.74
CA THR A 257 -8.80 8.06 18.38
C THR A 257 -8.01 8.82 17.33
N ILE A 258 -7.84 10.12 17.55
CA ILE A 258 -6.97 10.96 16.72
C ILE A 258 -5.54 10.89 17.28
N VAL A 259 -4.60 10.43 16.45
CA VAL A 259 -3.20 10.16 16.81
C VAL A 259 -2.32 11.33 16.34
N PRO A 260 -1.96 12.27 17.23
CA PRO A 260 -1.10 13.39 16.87
C PRO A 260 0.33 12.92 16.58
N LEU A 261 1.16 13.86 16.10
CA LEU A 261 2.60 13.63 15.99
C LEU A 261 3.17 13.29 17.37
N ASN A 262 3.82 12.14 17.49
CA ASN A 262 4.50 11.75 18.72
C ASN A 262 5.87 12.49 18.81
N PRO A 263 6.06 13.36 19.83
CA PRO A 263 7.29 14.13 19.97
C PRO A 263 8.49 13.27 20.37
N ASN A 264 8.26 12.07 20.92
CA ASN A 264 9.29 11.18 21.45
C ASN A 264 9.87 10.22 20.39
N LEU A 265 9.45 10.34 19.12
CA LEU A 265 10.05 9.56 18.04
C LEU A 265 11.52 9.96 17.82
N PRO A 266 12.42 8.99 17.51
CA PRO A 266 13.83 9.26 17.24
C PRO A 266 14.04 10.44 16.27
N THR A 267 15.00 11.30 16.57
CA THR A 267 15.30 12.52 15.80
C THR A 267 16.52 12.37 14.90
N ASP A 268 17.36 11.38 15.16
CA ASP A 268 18.59 11.04 14.44
C ASP A 268 18.36 10.08 13.25
N SER A 269 17.12 9.67 13.00
CA SER A 269 16.76 8.85 11.85
C SER A 269 16.60 9.67 10.58
N ARG A 270 17.26 9.24 9.50
CA ARG A 270 17.09 9.83 8.15
C ARG A 270 15.63 9.76 7.70
N VAL A 271 14.93 8.64 7.91
CA VAL A 271 13.53 8.47 7.50
C VAL A 271 12.59 9.35 8.34
N LEU A 272 12.85 9.48 9.65
CA LEU A 272 12.04 10.32 10.54
C LEU A 272 12.47 11.80 10.56
N SER A 273 13.48 12.19 9.80
CA SER A 273 13.75 13.61 9.52
C SER A 273 12.66 14.23 8.64
N ILE A 274 11.92 13.40 7.90
CA ILE A 274 10.84 13.82 7.02
C ILE A 274 9.53 13.96 7.82
N PRO A 275 8.94 15.17 7.91
CA PRO A 275 7.78 15.42 8.78
C PRO A 275 6.58 14.50 8.53
N VAL A 276 6.27 14.22 7.26
CA VAL A 276 5.16 13.32 6.90
C VAL A 276 5.42 11.88 7.35
N GLN A 277 6.68 11.43 7.38
CA GLN A 277 7.02 10.09 7.86
C GLN A 277 6.97 10.00 9.39
N ARG A 278 7.27 11.09 10.12
CA ARG A 278 7.06 11.11 11.57
C ARG A 278 5.59 10.90 11.94
N LEU A 279 4.69 11.54 11.21
CA LEU A 279 3.25 11.37 11.45
C LEU A 279 2.78 9.95 11.07
N ASN A 280 3.24 9.42 9.94
CA ASN A 280 2.96 8.03 9.54
C ASN A 280 3.46 7.02 10.59
N CYS A 281 4.65 7.24 11.15
CA CYS A 281 5.25 6.43 12.21
C CYS A 281 4.50 6.59 13.54
N SER A 282 3.97 7.78 13.84
CA SER A 282 3.16 8.01 15.03
C SER A 282 1.87 7.18 14.99
N LEU A 283 1.18 7.18 13.84
CA LEU A 283 0.01 6.31 13.64
C LEU A 283 0.41 4.83 13.71
N ALA A 284 1.50 4.44 13.06
CA ALA A 284 1.97 3.05 13.08
C ALA A 284 2.30 2.54 14.50
N LEU A 285 2.87 3.40 15.34
CA LEU A 285 3.14 3.08 16.74
C LEU A 285 1.85 2.78 17.51
N GLU A 286 0.83 3.62 17.36
CA GLU A 286 -0.45 3.38 18.04
C GLU A 286 -1.22 2.18 17.45
N LEU A 287 -1.09 1.91 16.15
CA LEU A 287 -1.60 0.67 15.55
C LEU A 287 -0.92 -0.57 16.15
N ALA A 288 0.40 -0.53 16.30
CA ALA A 288 1.16 -1.63 16.90
C ALA A 288 0.80 -1.83 18.38
N LYS A 289 0.62 -0.75 19.15
CA LYS A 289 0.16 -0.84 20.55
C LYS A 289 -1.22 -1.47 20.66
N ALA A 290 -2.20 -0.99 19.87
CA ALA A 290 -3.54 -1.55 19.86
C ALA A 290 -3.56 -3.03 19.45
N PHE A 291 -2.69 -3.41 18.51
CA PHE A 291 -2.49 -4.81 18.14
C PHE A 291 -2.00 -5.65 19.33
N LEU A 292 -0.94 -5.19 20.01
CA LEU A 292 -0.35 -5.91 21.14
C LEU A 292 -1.29 -5.99 22.34
N GLU A 293 -2.02 -4.92 22.65
CA GLU A 293 -3.02 -4.91 23.71
C GLU A 293 -4.09 -6.00 23.48
N ALA A 294 -4.52 -6.18 22.22
CA ALA A 294 -5.53 -7.16 21.86
C ALA A 294 -5.00 -8.61 21.74
N LYS A 295 -3.74 -8.80 21.35
CA LYS A 295 -3.20 -10.11 20.95
C LYS A 295 -2.09 -10.67 21.84
N ALA A 296 -1.44 -9.82 22.61
CA ALA A 296 -0.45 -10.19 23.61
C ALA A 296 -0.58 -9.30 24.86
N PRO A 297 -1.69 -9.39 25.62
CA PRO A 297 -1.89 -8.58 26.81
C PRO A 297 -0.71 -8.68 27.78
N GLY A 298 -0.18 -7.53 28.20
CA GLY A 298 1.02 -7.43 29.04
C GLY A 298 2.34 -7.29 28.27
N HIS A 299 2.33 -7.42 26.95
CA HIS A 299 3.46 -6.99 26.12
C HIS A 299 3.38 -5.48 25.91
N GLU A 300 4.48 -4.79 26.22
CA GLU A 300 4.63 -3.36 25.98
C GLU A 300 5.74 -3.11 24.95
N LEU A 301 5.54 -2.07 24.12
CA LEU A 301 6.58 -1.58 23.22
C LEU A 301 7.62 -0.80 24.02
N GLU A 302 8.88 -1.16 23.82
CA GLU A 302 10.02 -0.45 24.40
C GLU A 302 10.62 0.53 23.40
N SER A 303 11.37 1.52 23.88
CA SER A 303 12.07 2.48 23.02
C SER A 303 13.07 1.80 22.07
N GLU A 304 13.60 0.64 22.45
CA GLU A 304 14.50 -0.16 21.60
C GLU A 304 13.75 -0.75 20.39
N ASP A 305 12.50 -1.20 20.56
CA ASP A 305 11.70 -1.72 19.43
C ASP A 305 11.51 -0.63 18.38
N ILE A 306 11.21 0.60 18.83
CA ILE A 306 11.01 1.76 17.94
C ILE A 306 12.32 2.13 17.24
N SER A 307 13.43 2.19 17.99
CA SER A 307 14.74 2.57 17.46
C SER A 307 15.24 1.56 16.43
N THR A 308 15.11 0.26 16.74
CA THR A 308 15.42 -0.82 15.81
C THR A 308 14.52 -0.79 14.58
N ALA A 309 13.21 -0.65 14.77
CA ALA A 309 12.25 -0.61 13.67
C ALA A 309 12.52 0.54 12.70
N VAL A 310 12.92 1.71 13.22
CA VAL A 310 13.19 2.92 12.41
C VAL A 310 14.56 2.87 11.75
N ARG A 311 15.56 2.23 12.37
CA ARG A 311 16.90 2.05 11.80
C ARG A 311 16.87 1.08 10.62
N ASP A 312 16.11 0.00 10.73
CA ASP A 312 16.15 -1.11 9.78
C ASP A 312 15.04 -1.01 8.70
N ILE A 313 14.23 0.06 8.73
CA ILE A 313 13.15 0.26 7.75
C ILE A 313 13.72 0.68 6.38
N SER A 314 13.17 0.09 5.32
CA SER A 314 13.37 0.54 3.95
C SER A 314 12.03 0.99 3.36
N LEU A 315 12.02 2.15 2.71
CA LEU A 315 10.84 2.67 2.01
C LEU A 315 11.22 3.03 0.56
N PRO A 316 11.40 2.03 -0.33
CA PRO A 316 11.85 2.27 -1.70
C PRO A 316 10.95 3.25 -2.45
N GLY A 317 11.55 4.24 -3.11
CA GLY A 317 10.85 5.29 -3.85
C GLY A 317 10.02 6.25 -2.98
N ARG A 318 10.34 6.39 -1.69
CA ARG A 318 9.69 7.34 -0.76
C ARG A 318 10.74 8.09 0.03
N PHE A 319 11.11 9.27 -0.45
CA PHE A 319 12.19 10.09 0.11
C PHE A 319 13.47 9.26 0.29
N GLU A 320 13.77 8.42 -0.68
CA GLU A 320 14.89 7.48 -0.63
C GLU A 320 16.18 8.16 -1.06
N ILE A 321 17.24 7.97 -0.29
CA ILE A 321 18.57 8.46 -0.62
C ILE A 321 19.45 7.25 -0.91
N ILE A 322 20.03 7.20 -2.10
CA ILE A 322 20.97 6.15 -2.51
C ILE A 322 22.33 6.83 -2.73
N GLU A 323 23.35 6.33 -2.06
CA GLU A 323 24.73 6.80 -2.22
C GLU A 323 25.48 5.79 -3.10
N ASP A 324 26.11 6.26 -4.18
CA ASP A 324 26.94 5.38 -5.01
C ASP A 324 28.18 4.94 -4.23
N ALA A 325 28.71 3.76 -4.55
CA ALA A 325 29.85 3.16 -3.83
C ALA A 325 31.13 4.01 -3.88
N ASP A 326 31.26 4.90 -4.87
CA ASP A 326 32.38 5.82 -5.01
C ASP A 326 32.19 7.16 -4.27
N GLY A 327 31.01 7.38 -3.68
CA GLY A 327 30.62 8.59 -2.96
C GLY A 327 30.53 9.85 -3.83
N GLN A 328 30.61 9.73 -5.16
CA GLN A 328 30.59 10.88 -6.07
C GLN A 328 29.16 11.34 -6.40
N THR A 329 28.22 10.39 -6.43
CA THR A 329 26.83 10.64 -6.78
C THR A 329 25.91 10.27 -5.63
N GLN A 330 24.91 11.12 -5.39
CA GLN A 330 23.84 10.88 -4.45
C GLN A 330 22.50 11.00 -5.18
N TRP A 331 21.71 9.95 -5.12
CA TRP A 331 20.39 9.87 -5.74
C TRP A 331 19.31 10.19 -4.71
N PHE A 332 18.36 11.02 -5.11
CA PHE A 332 17.17 11.35 -4.34
C PHE A 332 15.97 10.84 -5.12
N VAL A 333 15.37 9.74 -4.65
CA VAL A 333 14.34 8.98 -5.38
C VAL A 333 13.01 9.11 -4.66
N ASP A 334 11.99 9.61 -5.37
CA ASP A 334 10.62 9.68 -4.86
C ASP A 334 9.58 9.44 -5.97
N GLY A 335 8.58 8.61 -5.68
CA GLY A 335 7.45 8.32 -6.57
C GLY A 335 6.28 9.30 -6.45
N ALA A 336 6.54 10.57 -6.11
CA ALA A 336 5.56 11.64 -6.09
C ALA A 336 4.93 11.81 -7.48
N HIS A 337 3.60 11.81 -7.52
CA HIS A 337 2.85 11.77 -8.77
C HIS A 337 1.62 12.70 -8.75
N ASN A 338 1.49 13.55 -7.73
CA ASN A 338 0.59 14.72 -7.71
C ASN A 338 1.30 15.94 -7.13
N THR A 339 0.71 17.11 -7.37
CA THR A 339 1.24 18.43 -6.95
C THR A 339 1.56 18.48 -5.46
N LEU A 340 0.67 18.00 -4.59
CA LEU A 340 0.90 17.95 -3.14
C LEU A 340 2.16 17.15 -2.78
N SER A 341 2.31 15.94 -3.32
CA SER A 341 3.50 15.10 -3.06
C SER A 341 4.77 15.66 -3.69
N LEU A 342 4.68 16.26 -4.88
CA LEU A 342 5.84 16.83 -5.57
C LEU A 342 6.40 18.03 -4.82
N LYS A 343 5.53 18.88 -4.29
CA LYS A 343 5.94 19.95 -3.38
C LYS A 343 6.74 19.36 -2.23
N LYS A 344 6.21 18.37 -1.50
CA LYS A 344 6.91 17.73 -0.37
C LYS A 344 8.25 17.09 -0.76
N ALA A 345 8.35 16.44 -1.91
CA ALA A 345 9.61 15.89 -2.41
C ALA A 345 10.64 17.01 -2.70
N ALA A 346 10.20 18.11 -3.31
CA ALA A 346 11.04 19.28 -3.55
C ALA A 346 11.52 19.93 -2.24
N GLU A 347 10.63 20.08 -1.26
CA GLU A 347 10.99 20.60 0.08
C GLU A 347 12.08 19.75 0.72
N TRP A 348 11.86 18.43 0.75
CA TRP A 348 12.81 17.46 1.29
C TRP A 348 14.19 17.51 0.62
N TYR A 349 14.22 17.45 -0.73
CA TYR A 349 15.47 17.54 -1.49
C TYR A 349 16.20 18.86 -1.21
N SER A 350 15.48 19.97 -1.24
CA SER A 350 16.06 21.30 -1.04
C SER A 350 16.65 21.45 0.35
N ASP A 351 15.93 20.98 1.38
CA ASP A 351 16.35 21.16 2.77
C ASP A 351 17.58 20.30 3.12
N LEU A 352 17.74 19.13 2.49
CA LEU A 352 18.93 18.29 2.66
C LEU A 352 20.14 18.75 1.84
N THR A 353 19.93 19.48 0.74
CA THR A 353 21.02 19.93 -0.14
C THR A 353 21.48 21.35 0.15
N LYS A 354 20.74 22.11 0.97
CA LYS A 354 21.16 23.42 1.48
C LYS A 354 22.42 23.29 2.35
N GLY A 355 23.37 24.22 2.17
CA GLY A 355 24.47 24.43 3.10
C GLY A 355 25.69 23.51 2.97
N SER A 356 25.80 22.70 1.92
CA SER A 356 26.92 21.76 1.79
C SER A 356 28.30 22.37 1.48
N GLY A 357 28.42 23.70 1.36
CA GLY A 357 29.69 24.45 1.18
C GLY A 357 30.44 24.22 -0.14
N LEU A 358 30.19 23.08 -0.79
CA LEU A 358 30.70 22.67 -2.08
C LEU A 358 29.64 22.94 -3.16
N GLN A 359 30.08 23.45 -4.30
CA GLN A 359 29.23 23.59 -5.48
C GLN A 359 28.88 22.18 -5.98
N LYS A 360 27.63 21.76 -5.80
CA LYS A 360 27.12 20.46 -6.24
C LYS A 360 26.39 20.63 -7.57
N TYR A 361 26.68 19.75 -8.52
CA TYR A 361 25.96 19.68 -9.78
C TYR A 361 24.63 18.93 -9.60
N ARG A 362 23.52 19.50 -10.03
CA ARG A 362 22.17 19.00 -9.79
C ARG A 362 21.52 18.54 -11.08
N ILE A 363 21.12 17.28 -11.14
CA ILE A 363 20.42 16.70 -12.29
C ILE A 363 19.03 16.25 -11.84
N LEU A 364 17.99 16.73 -12.52
CA LEU A 364 16.63 16.24 -12.34
C LEU A 364 16.32 15.21 -13.43
N ILE A 365 15.99 13.98 -13.01
CA ILE A 365 15.41 12.98 -13.91
C ILE A 365 13.91 12.93 -13.64
N PHE A 366 13.09 13.30 -14.63
CA PHE A 366 11.64 13.36 -14.49
C PHE A 366 10.96 12.42 -15.48
N SER A 367 10.05 11.60 -14.96
CA SER A 367 9.21 10.69 -15.73
C SER A 367 7.76 10.81 -15.29
N HIS A 368 6.86 10.90 -16.25
CA HIS A 368 5.41 10.92 -16.01
C HIS A 368 4.70 9.98 -16.98
N PHE A 369 3.93 9.06 -16.44
CA PHE A 369 3.13 8.12 -17.22
C PHE A 369 1.70 8.05 -16.66
N SER A 370 0.89 9.05 -16.98
CA SER A 370 -0.54 9.03 -16.68
C SER A 370 -1.32 9.82 -17.72
N LYS A 371 -2.42 9.22 -18.22
CA LYS A 371 -3.39 9.91 -19.09
C LYS A 371 -4.40 10.74 -18.30
N ASP A 372 -4.50 10.51 -16.98
CA ASP A 372 -5.49 11.13 -16.10
C ASP A 372 -4.93 12.36 -15.36
N ARG A 373 -3.63 12.63 -15.48
CA ARG A 373 -2.95 13.71 -14.76
C ARG A 373 -2.14 14.56 -15.74
N ASP A 374 -2.26 15.87 -15.58
CA ASP A 374 -1.54 16.85 -16.39
C ASP A 374 -0.05 16.86 -16.01
N GLY A 375 0.78 16.27 -16.88
CA GLY A 375 2.21 16.18 -16.66
C GLY A 375 2.92 17.53 -16.65
N LEU A 376 2.39 18.52 -17.41
CA LEU A 376 2.96 19.86 -17.45
C LEU A 376 2.73 20.57 -16.12
N ALA A 377 1.49 20.54 -15.63
CA ALA A 377 1.15 21.12 -14.33
C ALA A 377 1.95 20.48 -13.17
N LEU A 378 2.26 19.19 -13.25
CA LEU A 378 3.14 18.52 -12.28
C LEU A 378 4.58 19.03 -12.35
N LEU A 379 5.12 19.16 -13.56
CA LEU A 379 6.48 19.66 -13.78
C LEU A 379 6.61 21.13 -13.37
N GLU A 380 5.65 21.98 -13.70
CA GLU A 380 5.57 23.38 -13.29
C GLU A 380 5.57 23.48 -11.76
N CYS A 381 4.70 22.72 -11.09
CA CYS A 381 4.64 22.67 -9.64
C CYS A 381 5.98 22.25 -9.00
N LEU A 382 6.67 21.28 -9.58
CA LEU A 382 8.00 20.85 -9.11
C LEU A 382 9.05 21.95 -9.32
N ALA A 383 9.08 22.56 -10.51
CA ALA A 383 10.03 23.61 -10.84
C ALA A 383 9.86 24.85 -9.95
N GLU A 384 8.61 25.30 -9.73
CA GLU A 384 8.28 26.39 -8.81
C GLU A 384 8.75 26.07 -7.38
N SER A 385 8.44 24.86 -6.89
CA SER A 385 8.81 24.45 -5.53
C SER A 385 10.33 24.39 -5.32
N LEU A 386 11.09 24.01 -6.35
CA LEU A 386 12.56 24.02 -6.32
C LEU A 386 13.13 25.44 -6.43
N ALA A 387 12.53 26.29 -7.28
CA ALA A 387 12.95 27.69 -7.46
C ALA A 387 12.77 28.52 -6.19
N GLU A 388 11.63 28.37 -5.49
CA GLU A 388 11.35 29.02 -4.20
C GLU A 388 12.41 28.70 -3.12
N ARG A 389 13.21 27.65 -3.32
CA ARG A 389 14.16 27.12 -2.35
C ARG A 389 15.61 27.14 -2.81
N ASP A 390 15.90 27.81 -3.93
CA ASP A 390 17.25 27.89 -4.54
C ASP A 390 17.84 26.50 -4.85
N ALA A 391 16.98 25.59 -5.28
CA ALA A 391 17.26 24.17 -5.50
C ALA A 391 17.07 23.74 -6.96
N LEU A 392 17.05 24.68 -7.90
CA LEU A 392 16.88 24.36 -9.32
C LEU A 392 18.00 23.44 -9.83
N PRO A 393 17.67 22.50 -10.73
CA PRO A 393 18.66 21.64 -11.36
C PRO A 393 19.45 22.39 -12.44
N ASP A 394 20.72 22.01 -12.63
CA ASP A 394 21.57 22.46 -13.73
C ASP A 394 21.18 21.78 -15.04
N HIS A 395 20.71 20.53 -14.95
CA HIS A 395 20.23 19.74 -16.08
C HIS A 395 18.94 19.00 -15.77
N VAL A 396 18.09 18.89 -16.78
CA VAL A 396 16.86 18.11 -16.71
C VAL A 396 16.88 17.02 -17.78
N ILE A 397 16.65 15.78 -17.36
CA ILE A 397 16.49 14.63 -18.23
C ILE A 397 15.02 14.20 -18.15
N PHE A 398 14.30 14.38 -19.26
CA PHE A 398 12.97 13.82 -19.40
C PHE A 398 13.08 12.40 -19.94
N THR A 399 12.50 11.46 -19.21
CA THR A 399 12.42 10.07 -19.66
C THR A 399 10.98 9.61 -19.64
N THR A 400 10.63 8.72 -20.57
CA THR A 400 9.38 8.00 -20.52
C THR A 400 9.60 6.64 -19.89
N TYR A 401 8.53 6.06 -19.36
CA TYR A 401 8.51 4.62 -19.12
C TYR A 401 8.31 3.93 -20.49
N ILE A 402 9.42 3.55 -21.12
CA ILE A 402 9.36 2.56 -22.20
C ILE A 402 9.39 1.21 -21.50
N GLU A 403 8.22 0.60 -21.36
CA GLU A 403 8.10 -0.84 -21.14
C GLU A 403 8.80 -1.47 -22.34
N ARG A 404 10.10 -1.78 -22.26
CA ARG A 404 10.98 -2.12 -23.39
C ARG A 404 10.20 -2.70 -24.58
N GLU A 405 10.04 -1.91 -25.64
CA GLU A 405 9.83 -2.41 -27.00
C GLU A 405 11.14 -3.04 -27.49
N ASP A 406 11.63 -4.06 -26.79
CA ASP A 406 12.55 -5.02 -27.40
C ASP A 406 11.69 -6.12 -28.05
N GLU A 407 10.97 -5.75 -29.11
CA GLU A 407 10.52 -6.70 -30.13
C GLU A 407 11.71 -7.40 -30.84
N ALA A 408 12.95 -7.06 -30.48
CA ALA A 408 14.18 -7.74 -30.91
C ALA A 408 14.77 -8.75 -29.90
N THR A 409 14.15 -8.97 -28.72
CA THR A 409 14.51 -10.12 -27.86
C THR A 409 13.27 -10.84 -27.35
N LYS A 410 12.51 -11.41 -28.30
CA LYS A 410 11.99 -12.78 -28.12
C LYS A 410 13.18 -13.73 -27.99
N MET A 411 13.73 -13.86 -26.79
CA MET A 411 14.45 -15.06 -26.38
C MET A 411 13.85 -15.57 -25.09
N ASP A 412 12.90 -16.48 -25.24
CA ASP A 412 12.78 -17.60 -24.32
C ASP A 412 12.49 -18.86 -25.14
N LYS A 413 13.41 -19.09 -26.10
CA LYS A 413 13.90 -20.42 -26.44
C LYS A 413 15.21 -20.57 -25.69
N GLY A 414 15.48 -21.77 -25.20
CA GLY A 414 16.46 -22.05 -24.17
C GLY A 414 17.88 -21.49 -24.36
N GLN A 415 18.54 -21.43 -23.21
CA GLN A 415 19.97 -21.32 -22.91
C GLN A 415 20.56 -19.92 -22.67
N GLU A 416 20.89 -19.77 -21.39
CA GLU A 416 22.06 -19.15 -20.76
C GLU A 416 22.20 -17.62 -20.67
N HIS A 417 22.16 -17.19 -19.41
CA HIS A 417 22.80 -16.04 -18.77
C HIS A 417 22.52 -14.65 -19.35
N TYR A 418 21.55 -13.95 -18.74
CA TYR A 418 21.78 -12.72 -17.97
C TYR A 418 20.76 -12.66 -16.83
N SER A 419 21.23 -12.72 -15.57
CA SER A 419 20.36 -12.67 -14.40
C SER A 419 19.77 -11.27 -14.24
N CYS A 420 18.53 -11.24 -13.76
CA CYS A 420 18.01 -10.12 -13.00
C CYS A 420 19.13 -9.71 -12.04
N MET A 421 19.58 -8.45 -12.07
CA MET A 421 20.53 -7.97 -11.08
C MET A 421 20.02 -8.37 -9.70
N ASP A 422 20.73 -9.33 -9.10
CA ASP A 422 20.48 -9.93 -7.81
C ASP A 422 20.72 -8.87 -6.72
N LEU A 423 19.79 -7.93 -6.57
CA LEU A 423 19.65 -7.17 -5.34
C LEU A 423 18.83 -8.01 -4.36
N GLN A 424 19.54 -8.96 -3.75
CA GLN A 424 19.33 -9.60 -2.45
C GLN A 424 17.87 -9.75 -1.94
N TYR A 425 17.06 -10.57 -2.63
CA TYR A 425 16.11 -11.42 -1.91
C TYR A 425 16.55 -12.87 -2.14
N PRO A 426 17.51 -13.39 -1.35
CA PRO A 426 17.95 -14.77 -1.52
C PRO A 426 16.73 -15.70 -1.41
N ASP A 427 16.55 -16.58 -2.39
CA ASP A 427 15.45 -17.56 -2.48
C ASP A 427 15.55 -18.68 -1.41
N SER A 428 16.36 -18.49 -0.36
CA SER A 428 16.61 -19.46 0.70
C SER A 428 15.87 -19.13 1.99
N TYR A 429 14.81 -19.89 2.28
CA TYR A 429 14.50 -20.46 3.60
C TYR A 429 13.93 -21.86 3.42
#